data_AF-A0A9P6MLK4-F1
#
_entry.id   AF-A0A9P6MLK4-F1
#
_cell.length_a   1.000
_cell.length_b   1.000
_cell.length_c   1.000
_cell.angle_alpha   90.00
_cell.angle_beta   90.00
_cell.angle_gamma   90.00
#
_symmetry.space_group_name_H-M   'P 1'
#
loop_
_entity.id
_entity.type
_entity.pdbx_description
1 polymer ?
#
loop_
_entity_poly.entity_id
_entity_poly.type
_entity_poly.pdbx_seq_one_letter_code
_entity_poly.pdbx_strand_id
1 'polypeptide(L)'
;MDRSTEFFSLVESLRTRAQPHIPSDKRRLLSPIEQQQPTAHGYNPSLAPKSEFALMASLINKDIHATAGKLQKLARLAKRKTLFDDRPVEISELIYIIKQDIAKLNKQIAQLQLYLKDQSSKSTSVGKQA
;
A
#
# COMPACT_ATOMS: atom_id res chain seq x y z
N MET A 1 2.76 1.02 -13.43
CA MET A 1 4.02 1.04 -12.64
C MET A 1 3.84 0.05 -11.51
N ASP A 2 4.42 -1.13 -11.65
CA ASP A 2 4.40 -2.20 -10.64
C ASP A 2 5.53 -1.93 -9.63
N ARG A 3 5.16 -1.56 -8.40
CA ARG A 3 6.08 -1.21 -7.31
C ARG A 3 6.47 -2.42 -6.45
N SER A 4 6.09 -3.62 -6.88
CA SER A 4 6.40 -4.85 -6.15
C SER A 4 7.90 -5.11 -6.11
N THR A 5 8.63 -4.76 -7.17
CA THR A 5 10.10 -4.88 -7.23
C THR A 5 10.79 -4.01 -6.17
N GLU A 6 10.36 -2.75 -6.04
CA GLU A 6 10.88 -1.82 -5.02
C GLU A 6 10.61 -2.35 -3.60
N PHE A 7 9.43 -2.93 -3.37
CA PHE A 7 9.09 -3.57 -2.09
C PHE A 7 10.00 -4.77 -1.79
N PHE A 8 10.22 -5.67 -2.75
CA PHE A 8 11.11 -6.81 -2.57
C PHE A 8 12.56 -6.37 -2.31
N SER A 9 13.06 -5.37 -3.03
CA SER A 9 14.39 -4.80 -2.81
C SER A 9 14.53 -4.17 -1.42
N LEU A 10 13.50 -3.50 -0.90
CA LEU A 10 13.49 -2.96 0.46
C LEU A 10 13.48 -4.05 1.53
N VAL A 11 12.67 -5.11 1.34
CA VAL A 11 12.61 -6.26 2.27
C VAL A 11 13.95 -7.01 2.29
N GLU A 12 14.57 -7.22 1.13
CA GLU A 12 15.87 -7.88 1.02
C GLU A 12 17.00 -7.04 1.65
N SER A 13 16.98 -5.71 1.46
CA SER A 13 17.93 -4.77 2.07
C SER A 13 17.82 -4.74 3.60
N LEU A 14 16.60 -4.80 4.15
CA LEU A 14 16.39 -4.88 5.60
C LEU A 14 16.86 -6.23 6.17
N ARG A 15 16.70 -7.33 5.43
CA ARG A 15 17.19 -8.66 5.82
C ARG A 15 18.71 -8.73 5.83
N THR A 16 19.38 -8.11 4.86
CA THR A 16 20.86 -8.05 4.81
C THR A 16 21.43 -7.15 5.90
N ARG A 17 20.72 -6.07 6.27
CA ARG A 17 21.11 -5.15 7.35
C ARG A 17 20.87 -5.70 8.77
N ALA A 18 20.00 -6.69 8.93
CA ALA A 18 19.70 -7.32 10.23
C ALA A 18 20.73 -8.38 10.68
N GLN A 19 21.78 -8.64 9.89
CA GLN A 19 22.94 -9.42 10.32
C GLN A 19 23.96 -8.50 11.00
N PRO A 20 24.34 -8.72 12.28
CA PRO A 20 25.40 -7.97 12.92
C PRO A 20 26.75 -8.45 12.37
N HIS A 21 27.29 -7.78 11.35
CA HIS A 21 28.67 -7.97 10.92
C HIS A 21 29.58 -7.18 11.87
N ILE A 22 30.04 -7.86 12.91
CA ILE A 22 31.17 -7.43 13.73
C ILE A 22 32.44 -7.66 12.89
N PRO A 23 33.30 -6.64 12.66
CA PRO A 23 34.54 -6.84 11.95
C PRO A 23 35.54 -7.49 12.92
N SER A 24 35.83 -8.77 12.72
CA SER A 24 36.85 -9.48 13.51
C SER A 24 37.71 -10.31 12.60
N ASP A 25 38.85 -9.74 12.26
CA ASP A 25 40.04 -10.50 11.89
C ASP A 25 40.27 -11.67 12.86
N LYS A 26 40.70 -12.79 12.27
CA LYS A 26 41.36 -13.96 12.89
C LYS A 26 40.50 -14.93 13.71
N ARG A 27 40.29 -16.10 13.07
CA ARG A 27 40.61 -17.45 13.58
C ARG A 27 40.13 -17.78 15.00
N ARG A 28 39.09 -18.62 15.10
CA ARG A 28 39.15 -19.78 16.02
C ARG A 28 38.22 -20.89 15.55
N LEU A 29 38.83 -22.07 15.45
CA LEU A 29 38.28 -23.35 15.03
C LEU A 29 37.49 -23.97 16.20
N LEU A 30 36.38 -24.62 15.85
CA LEU A 30 35.68 -25.73 16.51
C LEU A 30 35.63 -25.76 18.06
N SER A 31 34.41 -25.69 18.61
CA SER A 31 34.03 -26.39 19.85
C SER A 31 32.60 -26.92 19.74
N PRO A 32 32.35 -28.23 19.94
CA PRO A 32 31.00 -28.78 20.12
C PRO A 32 30.59 -28.73 21.61
N ILE A 33 29.29 -28.96 21.84
CA ILE A 33 28.64 -29.37 23.11
C ILE A 33 27.96 -28.28 23.96
N GLU A 34 26.63 -28.33 23.81
CA GLU A 34 25.55 -28.30 24.82
C GLU A 34 25.08 -27.00 25.51
N GLN A 35 23.74 -26.94 25.56
CA GLN A 35 22.89 -26.33 26.59
C GLN A 35 22.76 -24.80 26.61
N GLN A 36 21.69 -24.30 25.98
CA GLN A 36 20.51 -23.73 26.68
C GLN A 36 19.72 -22.87 25.70
N GLN A 37 18.44 -23.20 25.59
CA GLN A 37 17.46 -22.51 24.76
C GLN A 37 16.57 -21.65 25.67
N PRO A 38 16.63 -20.32 25.59
CA PRO A 38 15.53 -19.46 26.01
C PRO A 38 14.76 -19.03 24.77
N THR A 39 13.53 -19.52 24.72
CA THR A 39 12.37 -19.06 23.93
C THR A 39 12.56 -17.77 23.13
N ALA A 40 12.72 -17.95 21.81
CA ALA A 40 12.54 -16.90 20.82
C ALA A 40 11.14 -16.30 20.97
N HIS A 41 11.07 -15.12 21.59
CA HIS A 41 9.86 -14.30 21.58
C HIS A 41 9.62 -13.90 20.12
N GLY A 42 8.61 -14.54 19.53
CA GLY A 42 8.17 -14.31 18.17
C GLY A 42 7.71 -12.86 17.99
N TYR A 43 8.64 -11.99 17.60
CA TYR A 43 8.29 -10.70 17.06
C TYR A 43 7.87 -10.90 15.61
N ASN A 44 6.60 -11.25 15.40
CA ASN A 44 5.98 -11.25 14.08
C ASN A 44 5.91 -9.78 13.61
N PRO A 45 6.71 -9.33 12.62
CA PRO A 45 6.65 -7.95 12.12
C PRO A 45 5.36 -7.68 11.31
N SER A 46 4.55 -8.72 11.09
CA SER A 46 3.31 -8.73 10.32
C SER A 46 2.19 -7.86 10.92
N LEU A 47 2.33 -7.41 12.17
CA LEU A 47 1.25 -6.80 12.94
C LEU A 47 1.50 -5.34 13.33
N ALA A 48 2.52 -4.67 12.77
CA ALA A 48 2.65 -3.23 12.98
C ALA A 48 1.37 -2.54 12.46
N PRO A 49 0.62 -1.82 13.31
CA PRO A 49 -0.63 -1.20 12.90
C PRO A 49 -0.33 -0.25 11.75
N LYS A 50 -0.96 -0.50 10.60
CA LYS A 50 -0.82 0.37 9.43
C LYS A 50 -1.20 1.79 9.86
N SER A 51 -0.31 2.75 9.58
CA SER A 51 -0.62 4.18 9.76
C SER A 51 -1.98 4.49 9.15
N GLU A 52 -2.74 5.38 9.78
CA GLU A 52 -4.04 5.83 9.29
C GLU A 52 -3.94 6.35 7.84
N PHE A 53 -2.81 6.99 7.50
CA PHE A 53 -2.47 7.35 6.12
C PHE A 53 -2.44 6.13 5.19
N ALA A 54 -1.73 5.07 5.58
CA ALA A 54 -1.59 3.86 4.77
C ALA A 54 -2.92 3.13 4.62
N LEU A 55 -3.79 3.17 5.64
CA LEU A 55 -5.15 2.66 5.57
C LEU A 55 -5.99 3.44 4.55
N MET A 56 -6.03 4.77 4.66
CA MET A 56 -6.77 5.64 3.74
C MET A 56 -6.27 5.50 2.29
N ALA A 57 -4.94 5.52 2.08
CA ALA A 57 -4.34 5.33 0.77
C ALA A 57 -4.67 3.96 0.17
N SER A 58 -4.66 2.90 0.99
CA SER A 58 -5.04 1.55 0.54
C SER A 58 -6.49 1.48 0.09
N LEU A 59 -7.40 2.17 0.78
CA LEU A 59 -8.83 2.23 0.39
C LEU A 59 -9.03 2.98 -0.92
N ILE A 60 -8.38 4.14 -1.08
CA ILE A 60 -8.40 4.90 -2.34
C ILE A 60 -7.87 4.03 -3.49
N ASN A 61 -6.76 3.33 -3.26
CA ASN A 61 -6.19 2.44 -4.26
C ASN A 61 -7.17 1.34 -4.68
N LYS A 62 -7.86 0.71 -3.72
CA LYS A 62 -8.89 -0.31 -4.00
C LYS A 62 -10.03 0.26 -4.86
N ASP A 63 -10.51 1.46 -4.52
CA ASP A 63 -11.60 2.13 -5.25
C ASP A 63 -11.16 2.54 -6.67
N ILE A 64 -9.89 2.94 -6.87
CA ILE A 64 -9.31 3.19 -8.20
C ILE A 64 -9.33 1.93 -9.05
N HIS A 65 -8.86 0.80 -8.51
CA HIS A 65 -8.85 -0.48 -9.24
C HIS A 65 -10.28 -0.91 -9.62
N ALA A 66 -11.23 -0.75 -8.70
CA ALA A 66 -12.64 -1.03 -8.98
C ALA A 66 -13.21 -0.13 -10.08
N THR A 67 -12.86 1.16 -10.09
CA THR A 67 -13.29 2.12 -11.13
C THR A 67 -12.67 1.80 -12.48
N ALA A 68 -11.38 1.45 -12.51
CA ALA A 68 -10.67 1.02 -13.72
C ALA A 68 -11.33 -0.22 -14.35
N GLY A 69 -11.73 -1.21 -13.54
CA GLY A 69 -12.47 -2.38 -14.03
C GLY A 69 -13.80 -2.01 -14.68
N LYS A 70 -14.55 -1.05 -14.10
CA LYS A 70 -15.80 -0.55 -14.71
C LYS A 70 -15.55 0.19 -16.02
N LEU A 71 -14.50 1.01 -16.10
CA LEU A 71 -14.07 1.67 -17.34
C LEU A 71 -13.69 0.67 -18.43
N GLN A 72 -12.99 -0.42 -18.08
CA GLN A 72 -12.69 -1.49 -19.02
C GLN A 72 -13.95 -2.19 -19.53
N LYS A 73 -14.93 -2.46 -18.66
CA LYS A 73 -16.23 -3.00 -19.07
C LYS A 73 -16.95 -2.03 -20.03
N LEU A 74 -17.00 -0.74 -19.69
CA LEU A 74 -17.60 0.29 -20.54
C LEU A 74 -16.91 0.36 -21.91
N ALA A 75 -15.58 0.31 -21.94
CA ALA A 75 -14.82 0.31 -23.19
C ALA A 75 -15.12 -0.93 -24.06
N ARG A 76 -15.35 -2.10 -23.46
CA ARG A 76 -15.75 -3.32 -24.19
C ARG A 76 -17.16 -3.18 -24.76
N LEU A 77 -18.11 -2.65 -23.98
CA LEU A 77 -19.48 -2.41 -24.44
C LEU A 77 -19.52 -1.38 -25.58
N ALA A 78 -18.78 -0.27 -25.45
CA ALA A 78 -18.72 0.78 -26.47
C ALA A 78 -18.08 0.34 -27.81
N LYS A 79 -17.19 -0.68 -27.77
CA LYS A 79 -16.58 -1.25 -28.99
C LYS A 79 -17.51 -2.20 -29.74
N ARG A 80 -18.48 -2.84 -29.07
CA ARG A 80 -19.48 -3.70 -29.70
C ARG A 80 -20.62 -2.85 -30.25
N LYS A 81 -20.39 -2.19 -31.39
CA LYS A 81 -21.43 -1.48 -32.16
C LYS A 81 -22.08 -2.43 -33.18
N THR A 82 -22.81 -3.42 -32.71
CA THR A 82 -23.63 -4.29 -33.57
C THR A 82 -25.10 -4.00 -33.30
N LEU A 83 -25.92 -3.91 -34.36
CA LEU A 83 -27.33 -3.50 -34.33
C LEU A 83 -28.22 -4.28 -33.34
N PHE A 84 -27.75 -5.43 -32.85
CA PHE A 84 -28.49 -6.37 -32.02
C PHE A 84 -27.92 -6.56 -30.61
N ASP A 85 -26.71 -6.03 -30.31
CA ASP A 85 -26.10 -6.10 -28.97
C ASP A 85 -26.07 -4.75 -28.25
N ASP A 86 -26.72 -3.72 -28.82
CA ASP A 86 -26.77 -2.40 -28.20
C ASP A 86 -27.57 -2.47 -26.89
N ARG A 87 -26.88 -2.21 -25.78
CA ARG A 87 -27.45 -2.11 -24.43
C ARG A 87 -27.34 -0.68 -23.92
N PRO A 88 -28.09 0.27 -24.49
CA PRO A 88 -27.95 1.70 -24.17
C PRO A 88 -28.25 2.01 -22.71
N VAL A 89 -29.16 1.26 -22.08
CA VAL A 89 -29.48 1.39 -20.65
C VAL A 89 -28.29 0.96 -19.78
N GLU A 90 -27.75 -0.25 -20.00
CA GLU A 90 -26.58 -0.75 -19.23
C GLU A 90 -25.37 0.17 -19.38
N ILE A 91 -25.14 0.71 -20.59
CA ILE A 91 -24.06 1.67 -20.85
C ILE A 91 -24.28 2.95 -20.05
N SER A 92 -25.50 3.49 -20.07
CA SER A 92 -25.85 4.74 -19.36
C SER A 92 -25.72 4.58 -17.84
N GLU A 93 -26.19 3.46 -17.30
CA GLU A 93 -26.05 3.11 -15.88
C GLU A 93 -24.57 2.96 -15.49
N LEU A 94 -23.78 2.25 -16.28
CA LEU A 94 -22.35 2.06 -16.01
C LEU A 94 -21.59 3.40 -16.04
N ILE A 95 -21.92 4.29 -16.96
CA ILE A 95 -21.38 5.66 -17.01
C ILE A 95 -21.75 6.42 -15.72
N TYR A 96 -23.01 6.33 -15.29
CA TYR A 96 -23.48 7.02 -14.10
C TYR A 96 -22.73 6.54 -12.84
N ILE A 97 -22.57 5.23 -12.68
CA ILE A 97 -21.79 4.63 -11.57
C ILE A 97 -20.34 5.10 -11.62
N ILE A 98 -19.69 5.09 -12.80
CA ILE A 98 -18.31 5.56 -12.95
C ILE A 98 -18.18 7.03 -12.54
N LYS A 99 -19.12 7.90 -12.93
CA LYS A 99 -19.12 9.31 -12.51
C LYS A 99 -19.21 9.45 -10.99
N GLN A 100 -20.06 8.65 -10.34
CA GLN A 100 -20.17 8.65 -8.88
C GLN A 100 -18.89 8.15 -8.20
N ASP A 101 -18.29 7.08 -8.71
CA ASP A 101 -17.03 6.54 -8.20
C ASP A 101 -15.90 7.57 -8.27
N ILE A 102 -15.77 8.28 -9.41
CA ILE A 102 -14.77 9.35 -9.57
C ILE A 102 -15.02 10.49 -8.58
N ALA A 103 -16.27 10.91 -8.39
CA ALA A 103 -16.61 11.94 -7.42
C ALA A 103 -16.26 11.51 -5.99
N LYS A 104 -16.51 10.24 -5.63
CA LYS A 104 -16.12 9.65 -4.34
C LYS A 104 -14.60 9.63 -4.18
N LEU A 105 -13.86 9.18 -5.19
CA LEU A 105 -12.39 9.16 -5.20
C LEU A 105 -11.82 10.56 -4.97
N ASN A 106 -12.34 11.57 -5.66
CA ASN A 106 -11.90 12.96 -5.46
C ASN A 106 -12.11 13.44 -4.02
N LYS A 107 -13.23 13.09 -3.38
CA LYS A 107 -13.49 13.41 -1.97
C LYS A 107 -12.50 12.72 -1.04
N GLN A 108 -12.25 11.42 -1.22
CA GLN A 108 -11.30 10.67 -0.40
C GLN A 108 -9.88 11.21 -0.55
N ILE A 109 -9.46 11.58 -1.76
CA ILE A 109 -8.15 12.19 -2.02
C ILE A 109 -8.03 13.55 -1.33
N ALA A 110 -9.06 14.39 -1.42
CA ALA A 110 -9.08 15.68 -0.72
C ALA A 110 -8.99 15.50 0.80
N GLN A 111 -9.69 14.52 1.38
CA GLN A 111 -9.59 14.19 2.80
C GLN A 111 -8.18 13.75 3.20
N LEU A 112 -7.55 12.90 2.40
CA LEU A 112 -6.18 12.45 2.64
C LEU A 112 -5.18 13.63 2.60
N GLN A 113 -5.37 14.57 1.67
CA GLN A 113 -4.56 15.79 1.59
C GLN A 113 -4.74 16.69 2.82
N LEU A 114 -5.98 16.86 3.29
CA LEU A 114 -6.27 17.62 4.52
C LEU A 114 -5.60 16.99 5.74
N TYR A 115 -5.65 15.66 5.86
CA TYR A 115 -4.98 14.92 6.94
C TYR A 115 -3.47 15.17 6.96
N LEU A 116 -2.80 15.19 5.80
CA LEU A 116 -1.36 15.47 5.72
C LEU A 116 -1.03 16.90 6.19
N LYS A 117 -1.90 17.88 5.89
CA LYS A 117 -1.72 19.28 6.32
C LYS A 117 -1.95 19.48 7.81
N ASP A 118 -2.88 18.74 8.41
CA ASP A 118 -3.08 18.75 9.87
C ASP A 118 -1.87 18.14 10.61
N GLN A 119 -1.32 17.04 10.08
CA GLN A 119 -0.12 16.41 10.64
C GLN A 119 1.13 17.30 10.58
N SER A 120 1.35 18.03 9.48
CA SER A 120 2.50 18.95 9.36
C SER A 120 2.40 20.18 10.29
N SER A 121 1.17 20.57 10.64
CA SER A 121 0.92 21.66 11.59
C SER A 121 1.23 21.23 13.03
N LYS A 122 0.88 19.97 13.39
CA LYS A 122 1.16 19.39 14.71
C LYS A 122 2.65 19.15 14.98
N SER A 123 3.44 18.80 13.97
CA SER A 123 4.88 18.57 14.15
C SER A 123 5.68 19.87 14.39
N THR A 124 5.19 21.00 13.89
CA THR A 124 5.88 22.30 14.02
C THR A 124 5.68 22.95 15.41
N SER A 125 4.60 22.63 16.14
CA SER A 125 4.33 23.20 17.46
C SER A 125 5.10 22.53 18.62
N VAL A 126 5.61 21.31 18.44
CA VAL A 126 6.32 20.57 19.50
C VAL A 126 7.79 21.00 19.62
N GLY A 127 8.40 21.59 18.59
CA GLY A 127 9.81 21.99 18.59
C GLY A 127 10.14 23.38 19.13
N LYS A 128 9.17 24.14 19.68
CA LYS A 128 9.36 25.56 20.06
C LYS A 128 9.22 25.87 21.55
N GLN A 129 9.22 24.84 22.40
CA GLN A 129 9.27 24.97 23.86
C GLN A 129 10.45 24.13 24.40
N ALA A 130 11.67 24.63 24.23
CA ALA A 130 12.87 24.19 24.95
C ALA A 130 13.91 25.31 24.88
#